data_AF-A0A2I1HS82-F1
#
_entry.id   AF-A0A2I1HS82-F1
#
_cell.length_a   1.000
_cell.length_b   1.000
_cell.length_c   1.000
_cell.angle_alpha   90.00
_cell.angle_beta   90.00
_cell.angle_gamma   90.00
#
_symmetry.space_group_name_H-M   'P 1'
#
loop_
_entity.id
_entity.type
_entity.pdbx_description
1 polymer ?
#
loop_
_entity_poly.entity_id
_entity_poly.type
_entity_poly.pdbx_seq_one_letter_code
_entity_poly.pdbx_strand_id
1 'polypeptide(L)'
;MVESIRYLKQPTLREKGLKIIIIVIVRDCIENDKEDETMDRLIGNEELIRYGYILEDWDVNIRFREFCEWYKETISDAMECKDSDIRKYKDILYEEVELKEDESMEKIEAFKRKIRRMLGSMHKRRLGYDGGMSEEIIEKVYDKIRGFEQLNTDETDSDDTPKSYTITETDNGDEEDLLNNERG
;
A
#
# COMPACT_ATOMS: atom_id res chain seq x y z
N MET A 1 -30.69 8.70 -18.14
CA MET A 1 -29.78 7.92 -18.99
C MET A 1 -28.45 7.91 -18.27
N VAL A 2 -28.00 6.76 -17.77
CA VAL A 2 -26.69 6.65 -17.10
C VAL A 2 -25.73 6.14 -18.16
N GLU A 3 -24.77 6.97 -18.56
CA GLU A 3 -23.73 6.58 -19.51
C GLU A 3 -22.72 5.70 -18.78
N SER A 4 -22.58 4.45 -19.23
CA SER A 4 -21.58 3.53 -18.73
C SER A 4 -20.25 3.80 -19.44
N ILE A 5 -19.23 4.19 -18.69
CA ILE A 5 -17.88 4.36 -19.20
C ILE A 5 -17.22 2.97 -19.22
N ARG A 6 -17.11 2.35 -20.40
CA ARG A 6 -16.36 1.10 -20.58
C ARG A 6 -14.87 1.41 -20.64
N TYR A 7 -14.13 1.10 -19.58
CA TYR A 7 -12.68 1.18 -19.60
C TYR A 7 -12.10 0.05 -20.46
N LEU A 8 -11.37 0.40 -21.53
CA LEU A 8 -10.71 -0.54 -22.45
C LEU A 8 -9.61 -1.38 -21.79
N LYS A 9 -9.14 -0.97 -20.60
CA LYS A 9 -8.10 -1.66 -19.84
C LYS A 9 -8.49 -1.73 -18.37
N GLN A 10 -8.57 -2.95 -17.83
CA GLN A 10 -8.83 -3.16 -16.41
C GLN A 10 -7.66 -2.59 -15.59
N PRO A 11 -7.91 -1.80 -14.54
CA PRO A 11 -6.84 -1.31 -13.68
C PRO A 11 -6.14 -2.49 -12.99
N THR A 12 -4.82 -2.48 -12.94
CA THR A 12 -3.99 -3.47 -12.22
C THR A 12 -3.91 -3.20 -10.71
N LEU A 13 -4.87 -2.44 -10.17
CA LEU A 13 -4.92 -2.07 -8.77
C LEU A 13 -5.31 -3.29 -7.93
N ARG A 14 -4.65 -3.44 -6.78
CA ARG A 14 -5.02 -4.47 -5.79
C ARG A 14 -6.29 -4.01 -5.07
N GLU A 15 -7.09 -4.94 -4.54
CA GLU A 15 -8.32 -4.60 -3.80
C GLU A 15 -8.05 -3.58 -2.68
N LYS A 16 -7.00 -3.79 -1.89
CA LYS A 16 -6.57 -2.83 -0.87
C LYS A 16 -6.22 -1.44 -1.43
N GLY A 17 -5.68 -1.38 -2.64
CA GLY A 17 -5.40 -0.12 -3.32
C GLY A 17 -6.67 0.62 -3.70
N LEU A 18 -7.67 -0.10 -4.20
CA LEU A 18 -8.99 0.47 -4.48
C LEU A 18 -9.63 1.01 -3.20
N LYS A 19 -9.60 0.26 -2.10
CA LYS A 19 -10.10 0.71 -0.78
C LYS A 19 -9.42 2.02 -0.33
N ILE A 20 -8.09 2.07 -0.40
CA ILE A 20 -7.33 3.27 -0.01
C ILE A 20 -7.64 4.46 -0.93
N ILE A 21 -7.74 4.24 -2.25
CA ILE A 21 -8.12 5.30 -3.20
C ILE A 21 -9.50 5.87 -2.87
N ILE A 22 -10.48 5.01 -2.57
CA ILE A 22 -11.83 5.45 -2.19
C ILE A 22 -11.77 6.29 -0.91
N ILE A 23 -11.07 5.83 0.12
CA ILE A 23 -10.90 6.58 1.38
C ILE A 23 -10.29 7.96 1.12
N VAL A 24 -9.23 8.00 0.32
CA VAL A 24 -8.55 9.24 -0.07
C VAL A 24 -9.49 10.20 -0.80
N ILE A 25 -10.28 9.70 -1.76
CA ILE A 25 -11.24 10.54 -2.50
C ILE A 25 -12.33 11.08 -1.57
N VAL A 26 -12.90 10.25 -0.70
CA VAL A 26 -13.94 10.70 0.24
C VAL A 26 -13.37 11.78 1.16
N ARG A 27 -12.23 11.51 1.80
CA ARG A 27 -11.62 12.45 2.73
C ARG A 27 -11.20 13.74 2.03
N ASP A 28 -10.46 13.65 0.93
CA ASP A 28 -9.78 14.82 0.39
C ASP A 28 -10.64 15.56 -0.64
N CYS A 29 -11.38 14.87 -1.51
CA CYS A 29 -12.26 15.51 -2.49
C CYS A 29 -13.60 15.93 -1.87
N ILE A 30 -14.28 15.02 -1.16
CA ILE A 30 -15.67 15.27 -0.70
C ILE A 30 -15.67 16.11 0.59
N GLU A 31 -14.89 15.71 1.60
CA GLU A 31 -14.93 16.39 2.91
C GLU A 31 -14.11 17.68 2.94
N ASN A 32 -13.05 17.76 2.12
CA ASN A 32 -12.09 18.87 2.15
C ASN A 32 -12.08 19.74 0.89
N ASP A 33 -12.88 19.43 -0.13
CA ASP A 33 -12.99 20.19 -1.39
C ASP A 33 -11.64 20.35 -2.13
N LYS A 34 -10.84 19.27 -2.16
CA LYS A 34 -9.51 19.22 -2.79
C LYS A 34 -9.45 18.25 -3.97
N GLU A 35 -10.48 18.27 -4.82
CA GLU A 35 -10.59 17.33 -5.94
C GLU A 35 -9.35 17.38 -6.85
N ASP A 36 -9.02 18.56 -7.38
CA ASP A 36 -7.90 18.74 -8.31
C ASP A 36 -6.57 18.27 -7.71
N GLU A 37 -6.25 18.68 -6.47
CA GLU A 37 -5.01 18.27 -5.78
C GLU A 37 -4.96 16.76 -5.55
N THR A 38 -6.10 16.16 -5.22
CA THR A 38 -6.19 14.72 -4.94
C THR A 38 -6.04 13.91 -6.21
N MET A 39 -6.66 14.35 -7.30
CA MET A 39 -6.55 13.70 -8.61
C MET A 39 -5.14 13.81 -9.16
N ASP A 40 -4.48 14.98 -9.05
CA ASP A 40 -3.08 15.16 -9.43
C ASP A 40 -2.13 14.27 -8.61
N ARG A 41 -2.43 14.06 -7.32
CA ARG A 41 -1.63 13.17 -6.45
C ARG A 41 -1.81 11.69 -6.78
N LEU A 42 -3.02 11.26 -7.17
CA LEU A 42 -3.35 9.87 -7.48
C LEU A 42 -2.93 9.49 -8.90
N ILE A 43 -3.14 10.38 -9.88
CA ILE A 43 -2.77 10.15 -11.28
C ILE A 43 -1.25 10.20 -11.39
N GLY A 44 -0.66 9.14 -11.95
CA GLY A 44 0.79 9.05 -12.10
C GLY A 44 1.55 8.75 -10.80
N ASN A 45 0.84 8.42 -9.71
CA ASN A 45 1.47 8.05 -8.45
C ASN A 45 2.35 6.80 -8.60
N GLU A 46 3.64 6.93 -8.33
CA GLU A 46 4.61 5.84 -8.50
C GLU A 46 4.30 4.64 -7.59
N GLU A 47 3.81 4.87 -6.37
CA GLU A 47 3.47 3.80 -5.42
C GLU A 47 2.26 3.00 -5.92
N LEU A 48 1.21 3.68 -6.42
CA LEU A 48 0.06 2.99 -7.05
C LEU A 48 0.46 2.21 -8.29
N ILE A 49 1.30 2.78 -9.15
CA ILE A 49 1.75 2.12 -10.39
C ILE A 49 2.57 0.88 -10.06
N ARG A 50 3.47 0.98 -9.08
CA ARG A 50 4.42 -0.08 -8.75
C ARG A 50 3.82 -1.17 -7.88
N TYR A 51 3.09 -0.79 -6.82
CA TYR A 51 2.62 -1.72 -5.80
C TYR A 51 1.11 -1.98 -5.86
N GLY A 52 0.36 -1.12 -6.57
CA GLY A 52 -1.08 -1.23 -6.67
C GLY A 52 -1.84 -0.71 -5.44
N TYR A 53 -1.18 0.02 -4.53
CA TYR A 53 -1.75 0.69 -3.35
C TYR A 53 -0.77 1.76 -2.80
N ILE A 54 -1.25 2.68 -1.96
CA ILE A 54 -0.44 3.70 -1.27
C ILE A 54 -0.44 3.40 0.22
N LEU A 55 0.72 3.49 0.86
CA LEU A 55 0.85 3.62 2.30
C LEU A 55 0.83 5.10 2.65
N GLU A 56 -0.22 5.55 3.32
CA GLU A 56 -0.34 6.96 3.73
C GLU A 56 0.73 7.31 4.75
N ASP A 57 1.31 8.51 4.62
CA ASP A 57 2.43 8.92 5.48
C ASP A 57 2.06 8.92 6.96
N TRP A 58 0.82 9.25 7.31
CA TRP A 58 0.34 9.19 8.70
C TRP A 58 0.39 7.77 9.28
N ASP A 59 -0.08 6.76 8.54
CA ASP A 59 -0.04 5.35 8.95
C ASP A 59 1.41 4.86 9.09
N VAL A 60 2.26 5.17 8.11
CA VAL A 60 3.69 4.82 8.16
C VAL A 60 4.38 5.44 9.38
N ASN A 61 4.07 6.71 9.70
CA ASN A 61 4.63 7.41 10.85
C ASN A 61 4.25 6.76 12.18
N ILE A 62 3.00 6.31 12.34
CA ILE A 62 2.54 5.62 13.55
C ILE A 62 3.26 4.29 13.70
N ARG A 63 3.24 3.45 12.66
CA ARG A 63 3.89 2.13 12.70
C ARG A 63 5.39 2.23 12.92
N PHE A 64 6.03 3.23 12.31
CA PHE A 64 7.46 3.46 12.52
C PHE A 64 7.77 3.86 13.96
N ARG A 65 6.96 4.73 14.58
CA ARG A 65 7.11 5.10 15.99
C ARG A 65 6.96 3.88 16.89
N GLU A 66 5.91 3.08 16.71
CA GLU A 66 5.67 1.87 17.48
C GLU A 66 6.80 0.85 17.31
N PHE A 67 7.31 0.68 16.09
CA PHE A 67 8.46 -0.15 15.80
C PHE A 67 9.70 0.35 16.57
N CYS A 68 9.95 1.65 16.56
CA CYS A 68 11.07 2.27 17.25
C CYS A 68 11.02 2.12 18.77
N GLU A 69 9.84 2.29 19.36
CA GLU A 69 9.60 2.11 20.79
C GLU A 69 9.81 0.64 21.18
N TRP A 70 9.16 -0.29 20.46
CA TRP A 70 9.31 -1.72 20.68
C TRP A 70 10.77 -2.18 20.62
N TYR A 71 11.53 -1.73 19.62
CA TYR A 71 12.92 -2.12 19.46
C TYR A 71 13.79 -1.56 20.59
N LYS A 72 13.56 -0.32 21.03
CA LYS A 72 14.29 0.28 22.16
C LYS A 72 14.06 -0.49 23.45
N GLU A 73 12.82 -0.92 23.69
CA GLU A 73 12.44 -1.67 24.89
C GLU A 73 12.93 -3.12 24.86
N THR A 74 12.89 -3.77 23.70
CA THR A 74 13.09 -5.22 23.60
C THR A 74 14.52 -5.60 23.19
N ILE A 75 15.18 -4.76 22.40
CA ILE A 75 16.45 -5.09 21.75
C ILE A 75 17.58 -4.19 22.25
N SER A 76 17.47 -2.87 22.07
CA SER A 76 18.53 -1.95 22.49
C SER A 76 18.08 -0.49 22.56
N ASP A 77 18.35 0.13 23.71
CA ASP A 77 18.19 1.57 23.96
C ASP A 77 19.12 2.46 23.09
N ALA A 78 20.17 1.87 22.51
CA ALA A 78 21.14 2.56 21.66
C ALA A 78 20.63 2.82 20.23
N MET A 79 19.41 2.36 19.88
CA MET A 79 18.81 2.66 18.59
C MET A 79 18.34 4.11 18.51
N GLU A 80 18.78 4.81 17.47
CA GLU A 80 18.33 6.15 17.14
C GLU A 80 17.53 6.11 15.83
N CYS A 81 16.21 6.27 15.95
CA CYS A 81 15.34 6.43 14.80
C CYS A 81 15.38 7.87 14.30
N LYS A 82 15.74 8.04 13.03
CA LYS A 82 15.71 9.35 12.37
C LYS A 82 14.58 9.38 11.36
N ASP A 83 14.10 10.58 11.05
CA ASP A 83 13.09 10.77 10.00
C ASP A 83 13.56 10.23 8.64
N SER A 84 14.87 10.26 8.38
CA SER A 84 15.47 9.67 7.18
C SER A 84 15.28 8.15 7.07
N ASP A 85 15.01 7.47 8.18
CA ASP A 85 14.83 6.01 8.21
C ASP A 85 13.38 5.60 7.94
N ILE A 86 12.42 6.52 8.07
CA ILE A 86 11.00 6.30 7.77
C ILE A 86 10.83 5.83 6.32
N ARG A 87 11.57 6.41 5.37
CA ARG A 87 11.50 6.00 3.96
C ARG A 87 11.94 4.56 3.76
N LYS A 88 13.04 4.15 4.41
CA LYS A 88 13.53 2.77 4.35
C LYS A 88 12.53 1.81 4.99
N TYR A 89 11.89 2.25 6.09
CA TYR A 89 10.85 1.47 6.73
C TYR A 89 9.61 1.33 5.83
N LYS A 90 9.18 2.40 5.15
CA LYS A 90 8.10 2.36 4.15
C LYS A 90 8.40 1.36 3.03
N ASP A 91 9.63 1.36 2.51
CA ASP A 91 10.07 0.38 1.50
C ASP A 91 9.99 -1.06 2.02
N ILE A 92 10.39 -1.28 3.28
CA ILE A 92 10.27 -2.59 3.94
C ILE A 92 8.80 -3.02 4.06
N LEU A 93 7.88 -2.12 4.40
CA LEU A 93 6.45 -2.44 4.47
C LEU A 93 5.88 -2.85 3.11
N TYR A 94 6.30 -2.20 2.03
CA TYR A 94 5.89 -2.59 0.68
C TYR A 94 6.33 -4.02 0.33
N GLU A 95 7.59 -4.33 0.62
CA GLU A 95 8.18 -5.63 0.32
C GLU A 95 7.67 -6.75 1.22
N GLU A 96 7.26 -6.46 2.45
CA GLU A 96 6.62 -7.41 3.35
C GLU A 96 5.36 -8.01 2.69
N VAL A 97 4.58 -7.17 2.02
CA VAL A 97 3.37 -7.61 1.32
C VAL A 97 3.73 -8.43 0.07
N GLU A 98 4.73 -8.03 -0.71
CA GLU A 98 5.21 -8.83 -1.83
C GLU A 98 5.75 -10.19 -1.38
N LEU A 99 6.38 -10.25 -0.20
CA LEU A 99 6.88 -11.47 0.40
C LEU A 99 5.74 -12.44 0.76
N LYS A 100 4.61 -11.93 1.27
CA LYS A 100 3.41 -12.75 1.57
C LYS A 100 2.84 -13.43 0.32
N GLU A 101 3.08 -12.89 -0.87
CA GLU A 101 2.64 -13.47 -2.14
C GLU A 101 3.63 -14.49 -2.70
N ASP A 102 4.92 -14.40 -2.34
CA ASP A 102 5.98 -15.31 -2.75
C ASP A 102 7.04 -15.46 -1.64
N GLU A 103 6.84 -16.49 -0.81
CA GLU A 103 7.68 -16.83 0.34
C GLU A 103 8.88 -17.72 -0.04
N SER A 104 9.47 -17.52 -1.22
CA SER A 104 10.71 -18.22 -1.58
C SER A 104 11.87 -17.83 -0.65
N MET A 105 12.70 -18.82 -0.32
CA MET A 105 13.85 -18.64 0.58
C MET A 105 14.79 -17.50 0.14
N GLU A 106 14.97 -17.33 -1.17
CA GLU A 106 15.79 -16.25 -1.74
C GLU A 106 15.19 -14.86 -1.44
N LYS A 107 13.87 -14.70 -1.57
CA LYS A 107 13.18 -13.45 -1.25
C LYS A 107 13.22 -13.16 0.24
N ILE A 108 13.02 -14.18 1.08
CA ILE A 108 13.13 -14.05 2.55
C ILE A 108 14.54 -13.55 2.92
N GLU A 109 15.59 -14.15 2.37
CA GLU A 109 16.97 -13.73 2.66
C GLU A 109 17.28 -12.33 2.12
N ALA A 110 16.76 -11.99 0.93
CA ALA A 110 16.88 -10.64 0.37
C ALA A 110 16.20 -9.59 1.25
N PHE A 111 15.03 -9.92 1.80
CA PHE A 111 14.26 -9.08 2.72
C PHE A 111 14.97 -8.90 4.06
N LYS A 112 15.45 -9.98 4.68
CA LYS A 112 16.29 -9.94 5.89
C LYS A 112 17.54 -9.08 5.70
N ARG A 113 18.17 -9.16 4.53
CA ARG A 113 19.32 -8.30 4.17
C ARG A 113 18.94 -6.81 4.05
N LYS A 114 17.71 -6.46 3.69
CA LYS A 114 17.23 -5.06 3.70
C LYS A 114 16.95 -4.59 5.12
N ILE A 115 16.33 -5.43 5.95
CA ILE A 115 16.19 -5.17 7.40
C ILE A 115 17.55 -4.90 8.04
N ARG A 116 18.55 -5.76 7.79
CA ARG A 116 19.93 -5.59 8.27
C ARG A 116 20.52 -4.23 7.89
N ARG A 117 20.31 -3.79 6.64
CA ARG A 117 20.78 -2.49 6.14
C ARG A 117 20.07 -1.31 6.82
N MET A 118 18.75 -1.38 6.99
CA MET A 118 17.97 -0.37 7.70
C MET A 118 18.45 -0.22 9.14
N LEU A 119 18.55 -1.33 9.88
CA LEU A 119 19.01 -1.33 11.27
C LEU A 119 20.45 -0.82 11.41
N GLY A 120 21.34 -1.18 10.48
CA GLY A 120 22.71 -0.69 10.46
C GLY A 120 22.82 0.83 10.35
N SER A 121 21.84 1.51 9.74
CA SER A 121 21.78 2.98 9.74
C SER A 121 21.19 3.60 11.01
N MET A 122 20.40 2.85 11.77
CA MET A 122 19.70 3.32 12.98
C MET A 122 20.51 3.07 14.26
N HIS A 123 21.40 2.09 14.26
CA HIS A 123 22.23 1.80 15.43
C HIS A 123 23.40 2.78 15.52
N LYS A 124 23.51 3.53 16.62
CA LYS A 124 24.72 4.31 16.88
C LYS A 124 25.88 3.34 17.07
N ARG A 125 26.93 3.48 16.24
CA ARG A 125 28.23 2.88 16.53
C ARG A 125 28.71 3.45 17.88
N ARG A 126 28.46 2.76 18.99
CA ARG A 126 29.21 3.03 20.23
C ARG A 126 30.67 2.78 19.89
N LEU A 127 31.50 3.81 20.05
CA LEU A 127 32.96 3.72 19.93
C LEU A 127 33.44 2.47 20.70
N GLY A 128 33.84 1.42 19.98
CA GLY A 128 34.43 0.21 20.55
C GLY A 128 33.59 -1.08 20.49
N TYR A 129 32.33 -1.06 20.05
CA TYR A 129 31.56 -2.29 19.82
C TYR A 129 31.42 -2.56 18.31
N ASP A 130 32.34 -3.35 17.77
CA ASP A 130 32.24 -3.95 16.43
C ASP A 130 31.44 -5.26 16.49
N GLY A 131 30.28 -5.20 17.15
CA GLY A 131 29.31 -6.27 17.12
C GLY A 131 28.35 -5.97 15.98
N GLY A 132 28.59 -6.55 14.80
CA GLY A 132 27.59 -6.52 13.73
C GLY A 132 26.22 -6.98 14.25
N MET A 133 25.15 -6.52 13.60
CA MET A 133 23.78 -6.96 13.94
C MET A 133 23.74 -8.49 13.95
N SER A 134 23.47 -9.10 15.11
CA SER A 134 23.40 -10.55 15.21
C SER A 134 22.21 -11.08 14.41
N GLU A 135 22.34 -12.29 13.89
CA GLU A 135 21.26 -12.92 13.13
C GLU A 135 19.98 -13.04 13.97
N GLU A 136 20.11 -13.29 15.28
CA GLU A 136 18.98 -13.34 16.20
C GLU A 136 18.17 -12.04 16.24
N ILE A 137 18.82 -10.88 16.19
CA ILE A 137 18.11 -9.60 16.15
C ILE A 137 17.36 -9.44 14.83
N ILE A 138 17.97 -9.87 13.72
CA ILE A 138 17.37 -9.78 12.39
C ILE A 138 16.13 -10.68 12.32
N GLU A 139 16.19 -11.89 12.85
CA GLU A 139 15.03 -12.79 12.96
C GLU A 139 13.91 -12.17 13.81
N LYS A 140 14.21 -11.63 15.00
CA LYS A 140 13.20 -10.96 15.83
C LYS A 140 12.53 -9.79 15.13
N VAL A 141 13.29 -8.99 14.40
CA VAL A 141 12.76 -7.85 13.65
C VAL A 141 11.95 -8.32 12.45
N TYR A 142 12.41 -9.35 11.73
CA TYR A 142 11.67 -9.99 10.65
C TYR A 142 10.31 -10.48 11.13
N ASP A 143 10.27 -11.24 12.23
CA ASP A 143 9.04 -11.74 12.83
C ASP A 143 8.12 -10.59 13.28
N LYS A 144 8.69 -9.54 13.89
CA LYS A 144 7.92 -8.36 14.30
C LYS A 144 7.27 -7.65 13.11
N ILE A 145 7.99 -7.49 12.01
CA ILE A 145 7.49 -6.81 10.81
C ILE A 145 6.40 -7.66 10.12
N ARG A 146 6.57 -8.98 10.08
CA ARG A 146 5.53 -9.91 9.61
C ARG A 146 4.27 -9.88 10.48
N GLY A 147 4.44 -9.66 11.80
CA GLY A 147 3.37 -9.58 12.79
C GLY A 147 2.76 -8.18 13.00
N PHE A 148 3.27 -7.13 12.31
CA PHE A 148 2.54 -5.87 12.21
C PHE A 148 1.34 -6.12 11.29
N GLU A 149 0.22 -6.55 11.87
CA GLU A 149 -1.06 -6.46 11.18
C GLU A 149 -1.20 -5.03 10.65
N GLN A 150 -1.58 -4.91 9.38
CA GLN A 150 -2.00 -3.61 8.87
C GLN A 150 -3.14 -3.17 9.79
N LEU A 151 -3.14 -1.90 10.18
CA LEU A 151 -4.31 -1.29 10.79
C LEU A 151 -5.38 -1.40 9.72
N ASN A 152 -6.09 -2.52 9.70
CA ASN A 152 -7.30 -2.67 8.96
C ASN A 152 -8.17 -1.56 9.56
N THR A 153 -8.59 -0.64 8.72
CA THR A 153 -9.89 0.01 8.88
C THR A 153 -10.98 -1.07 8.79
N ASP A 154 -10.91 -2.09 9.66
CA ASP A 154 -12.00 -2.99 10.00
C ASP A 154 -12.90 -2.25 10.98
N GLU A 155 -13.44 -1.11 10.54
CA GLU A 155 -14.72 -0.65 11.03
C GLU A 155 -15.58 -0.35 9.80
N THR A 156 -16.57 -1.22 9.61
CA THR A 156 -17.64 -1.22 8.60
C THR A 156 -17.26 -1.54 7.15
N ASP A 157 -17.30 -2.82 6.79
CA ASP A 157 -18.39 -3.27 5.93
C ASP A 157 -18.75 -4.73 6.24
N SER A 158 -19.98 -4.91 6.72
CA SER A 158 -20.66 -6.20 6.72
C SER A 158 -20.54 -6.82 5.33
N ASP A 159 -20.35 -8.13 5.28
CA ASP A 159 -20.24 -8.97 4.09
C ASP A 159 -21.55 -9.02 3.27
N ASP A 160 -21.98 -7.87 2.73
CA ASP A 160 -22.82 -7.80 1.55
C ASP A 160 -21.91 -7.56 0.35
N THR A 161 -21.09 -8.57 0.04
CA THR A 161 -20.48 -8.71 -1.28
C THR A 161 -21.58 -8.46 -2.34
N PRO A 162 -21.48 -7.44 -3.21
CA PRO A 162 -22.45 -7.31 -4.28
C PRO A 162 -22.28 -8.53 -5.17
N LYS A 163 -23.32 -9.36 -5.24
CA LYS A 163 -23.39 -10.50 -6.16
C LYS A 163 -22.89 -10.05 -7.53
N SER A 164 -21.81 -10.67 -7.99
CA SER A 164 -21.32 -10.55 -9.36
C SER A 164 -22.51 -10.73 -10.30
N TYR A 165 -22.92 -9.66 -10.98
CA TYR A 165 -23.96 -9.73 -11.99
C TYR A 165 -23.34 -10.33 -13.25
N THR A 166 -23.70 -11.56 -13.57
CA THR A 166 -23.54 -12.12 -14.91
C THR A 166 -24.58 -11.43 -15.79
N ILE A 167 -24.13 -10.50 -16.64
CA ILE A 167 -24.98 -9.92 -17.68
C ILE A 167 -25.17 -11.00 -18.74
N THR A 168 -26.34 -11.64 -18.77
CA THR A 168 -26.75 -12.49 -19.88
C THR A 168 -27.18 -11.60 -21.02
N GLU A 169 -26.53 -11.75 -22.17
CA GLU A 169 -26.92 -11.12 -23.44
C GLU A 169 -28.38 -11.48 -23.76
N THR A 170 -29.28 -10.50 -23.64
CA THR A 170 -30.53 -10.54 -24.37
C THR A 170 -30.32 -9.74 -25.65
N ASP A 171 -29.96 -10.49 -26.69
CA ASP A 171 -30.17 -10.13 -28.08
C ASP A 171 -31.66 -9.83 -28.32
N ASN A 172 -31.92 -8.71 -29.00
CA ASN A 172 -32.99 -8.47 -29.99
C ASN A 172 -33.41 -6.99 -30.01
N GLY A 173 -33.30 -6.35 -31.18
CA GLY A 173 -34.21 -5.28 -31.58
C GLY A 173 -33.58 -4.07 -32.27
N ASP A 174 -33.21 -4.25 -33.54
CA ASP A 174 -33.42 -3.31 -34.64
C ASP A 174 -32.71 -1.94 -34.62
N GLU A 175 -31.49 -1.91 -35.18
CA GLU A 175 -30.98 -0.72 -35.89
C GLU A 175 -31.58 -0.70 -37.30
N GLU A 176 -32.67 0.05 -37.52
CA GLU A 176 -33.01 0.56 -38.84
C GLU A 176 -33.19 2.09 -38.82
N ASP A 177 -32.44 2.71 -39.73
CA ASP A 177 -32.71 3.94 -40.46
C ASP A 177 -33.06 5.21 -39.70
N LEU A 178 -32.09 6.13 -39.61
CA LEU A 178 -32.29 7.56 -39.92
C LEU A 178 -30.97 8.25 -40.32
N LEU A 179 -30.43 7.90 -41.49
CA LEU A 179 -29.57 8.79 -42.27
C LEU A 179 -30.29 9.10 -43.59
N ASN A 180 -31.12 10.14 -43.60
CA ASN A 180 -31.48 10.93 -44.79
C ASN A 180 -32.44 12.08 -44.44
N ASN A 181 -31.91 13.27 -44.16
CA ASN A 181 -32.28 14.53 -44.83
C ASN A 181 -31.62 15.72 -44.12
N GLU A 182 -30.52 16.22 -44.67
CA GLU A 182 -30.27 17.65 -44.67
C GLU A 182 -31.03 18.24 -45.86
N ARG A 183 -32.07 19.04 -45.58
CA ARG A 183 -32.64 20.00 -46.53
C ARG A 183 -33.01 21.28 -45.77
N GLY A 184 -32.42 22.39 -46.20
CA GLY A 184 -32.74 23.74 -45.76
C GLY A 184 -31.68 24.72 -46.19
#